data_AF-A0A958I2W3-F1
#
_entry.id   AF-A0A958I2W3-F1
#
_cell.length_a   1.000
_cell.length_b   1.000
_cell.length_c   1.000
_cell.angle_alpha   90.00
_cell.angle_beta   90.00
_cell.angle_gamma   90.00
#
_symmetry.space_group_name_H-M   'P 1'
#
loop_
_entity.id
_entity.type
_entity.pdbx_description
1 polymer ?
#
loop_
_entity_poly.entity_id
_entity_poly.type
_entity_poly.pdbx_seq_one_letter_code
_entity_poly.pdbx_strand_id
1 'polypeptide(L)'
;MRSHEVDYEIFGDDMQVVEVELDPSETVIAEAGAMNWMEEGISFEARMGDGSRDDGLMGKLLSVGKRVLTGESIFMTHFTNNGRGKQRVAFAAPYPGKIVPLNMAELEGEFFCQKDAFLCAALGTEISIAFTRRLGTGFFGGEGFILQRL
;
A
#
# COMPACT_ATOMS: atom_id res chain seq x y z
N MET A 1 -8.10 -9.95 8.82
CA MET A 1 -7.67 -9.24 10.05
C MET A 1 -8.44 -7.92 10.12
N ARG A 2 -8.67 -7.31 11.29
CA ARG A 2 -9.18 -5.92 11.33
C ARG A 2 -7.99 -4.98 11.10
N SER A 3 -8.16 -3.99 10.22
CA SER A 3 -7.09 -3.02 9.94
C SER A 3 -6.78 -2.16 11.15
N HIS A 4 -5.53 -1.69 11.24
CA HIS A 4 -5.13 -0.69 12.22
C HIS A 4 -5.90 0.63 11.97
N GLU A 5 -6.16 1.40 13.02
CA GLU A 5 -6.86 2.69 12.93
C GLU A 5 -5.81 3.81 12.94
N VAL A 6 -5.50 4.35 11.76
CA VAL A 6 -4.41 5.32 11.60
C VAL A 6 -4.96 6.74 11.38
N ASP A 7 -4.29 7.72 11.95
CA ASP A 7 -4.55 9.14 11.73
C ASP A 7 -3.72 9.65 10.53
N TYR A 8 -4.19 10.69 9.83
CA TYR A 8 -3.44 11.27 8.71
C TYR A 8 -3.73 12.77 8.49
N GLU A 9 -2.79 13.46 7.85
CA GLU A 9 -2.92 14.82 7.34
C GLU A 9 -2.46 14.88 5.88
N ILE A 10 -3.23 15.55 5.01
CA ILE A 10 -2.88 15.76 3.60
C ILE A 10 -2.41 17.19 3.42
N PHE A 11 -1.19 17.34 2.93
CA PHE A 11 -0.56 18.62 2.63
C PHE A 11 -0.62 18.92 1.13
N GLY A 12 -0.65 20.21 0.79
CA GLY A 12 -0.60 20.68 -0.59
C GLY A 12 -1.95 20.73 -1.30
N ASP A 13 -1.94 21.34 -2.48
CA ASP A 13 -3.12 21.48 -3.34
C ASP A 13 -2.94 20.60 -4.59
N ASP A 14 -2.22 21.05 -5.62
CA ASP A 14 -2.08 20.30 -6.89
C ASP A 14 -1.03 19.18 -6.87
N MET A 15 -0.15 19.21 -5.87
CA MET A 15 0.84 18.17 -5.62
C MET A 15 0.78 17.83 -4.14
N GLN A 16 0.08 16.75 -3.82
CA GLN A 16 -0.22 16.40 -2.44
C GLN A 16 0.74 15.36 -1.87
N VAL A 17 0.97 15.46 -0.56
CA VAL A 17 1.68 14.48 0.26
C VAL A 17 0.78 14.14 1.44
N VAL A 18 0.67 12.86 1.79
CA VAL A 18 -0.02 12.42 3.01
C VAL A 18 1.01 12.08 4.07
N GLU A 19 0.87 12.63 5.26
CA GLU A 19 1.59 12.21 6.46
C GLU A 19 0.65 11.35 7.31
N VAL A 20 1.06 10.12 7.55
CA VAL A 20 0.33 9.15 8.39
C VAL A 20 0.96 9.16 9.77
N GLU A 21 0.13 9.33 10.78
CA GLU A 21 0.50 9.29 12.19
C GLU A 21 0.14 7.92 12.77
N LEU A 22 1.14 7.28 13.37
CA LEU A 22 1.06 5.92 13.89
C LEU A 22 1.28 5.93 15.39
N ASP A 23 0.38 5.31 16.15
CA ASP A 23 0.62 4.95 17.54
C ASP A 23 1.68 3.83 17.65
N PRO A 24 2.29 3.61 18.83
CA PRO A 24 3.26 2.53 19.01
C PRO A 24 2.70 1.18 18.57
N SER A 25 3.48 0.43 17.78
CA SER A 25 3.13 -0.85 17.13
C SER A 25 2.13 -0.77 15.98
N GLU A 26 1.69 0.42 15.59
CA GLU A 26 0.90 0.57 14.37
C GLU A 26 1.77 0.54 13.11
N THR A 27 1.14 0.15 12.01
CA THR A 27 1.82 -0.10 10.74
C THR A 27 0.96 0.43 9.61
N VAL A 28 1.61 1.15 8.69
CA VAL A 28 1.07 1.48 7.37
C VAL A 28 1.86 0.73 6.31
N ILE A 29 1.17 0.24 5.28
CA ILE A 29 1.78 -0.44 4.13
C ILE A 29 1.75 0.50 2.91
N ALA A 30 2.85 0.55 2.15
CA ALA A 30 2.94 1.34 0.92
C ALA A 30 3.82 0.64 -0.14
N GLU A 31 3.60 1.00 -1.41
CA GLU A 31 4.48 0.52 -2.48
C GLU A 31 5.90 1.10 -2.34
N ALA A 32 6.90 0.35 -2.81
CA ALA A 32 8.27 0.81 -2.78
C ALA A 32 8.44 2.10 -3.60
N GLY A 33 9.13 3.08 -3.03
CA GLY A 33 9.40 4.37 -3.69
C GLY A 33 8.36 5.46 -3.45
N ALA A 34 7.26 5.18 -2.76
CA ALA A 34 6.26 6.20 -2.41
C ALA A 34 6.64 7.06 -1.20
N MET A 35 7.55 6.58 -0.33
CA MET A 35 7.94 7.27 0.91
C MET A 35 8.80 8.51 0.63
N ASN A 36 8.47 9.63 1.28
CA ASN A 36 9.23 10.87 1.23
C ASN A 36 10.10 11.10 2.47
N TRP A 37 9.48 11.06 3.66
CA TRP A 37 10.19 11.16 4.94
C TRP A 37 9.54 10.26 5.99
N MET A 38 10.29 9.99 7.05
CA MET A 38 9.82 9.28 8.23
C MET A 38 10.57 9.77 9.47
N GLU A 39 9.92 9.72 10.62
CA GLU A 39 10.55 10.01 11.91
C GLU A 39 11.41 8.84 12.40
N GLU A 40 12.32 9.12 13.34
CA GLU A 40 13.32 8.14 13.84
C GLU A 40 12.67 6.89 14.45
N GLY A 41 11.48 7.00 15.05
CA GLY A 41 10.76 5.87 15.63
C GLY A 41 10.12 4.93 14.61
N ILE A 42 10.10 5.29 13.32
CA ILE A 42 9.56 4.45 12.25
C ILE A 42 10.66 3.54 11.69
N SER A 43 10.41 2.25 11.72
CA SER A 43 11.21 1.25 10.99
C SER A 43 10.46 0.76 9.77
N PHE A 44 11.18 0.30 8.75
CA PHE A 44 10.56 -0.29 7.57
C PHE A 44 11.16 -1.63 7.17
N GLU A 45 10.32 -2.48 6.59
CA GLU A 45 10.73 -3.76 6.03
C GLU A 45 9.95 -4.05 4.74
N ALA A 46 10.67 -4.50 3.71
CA ALA A 46 10.04 -5.02 2.50
C ALA A 46 9.56 -6.45 2.78
N ARG A 47 8.25 -6.61 2.95
CA ARG A 47 7.64 -7.93 3.11
C ARG A 47 7.03 -8.38 1.81
N MET A 48 7.00 -9.69 1.69
CA MET A 48 6.28 -10.32 0.61
C MET A 48 4.78 -10.37 0.91
N GLY A 49 3.97 -9.77 0.03
CA GLY A 49 2.53 -9.58 0.26
C GLY A 49 2.21 -8.43 1.22
N ASP A 50 0.92 -8.22 1.50
CA ASP A 50 0.37 -7.10 2.30
C ASP A 50 0.33 -7.35 3.81
N GLY A 51 0.75 -8.53 4.28
CA GLY A 51 0.73 -8.91 5.69
C GLY A 51 -0.67 -9.15 6.27
N SER A 52 -1.73 -9.14 5.46
CA SER A 52 -3.13 -9.32 5.91
C SER A 52 -3.47 -10.77 6.30
N ARG A 53 -2.65 -11.74 5.86
CA ARG A 53 -2.81 -13.19 6.09
C ARG A 53 -1.51 -13.81 6.63
N ASP A 54 -1.62 -14.56 7.72
CA ASP A 54 -0.52 -15.35 8.29
C ASP A 54 -0.41 -16.72 7.61
N ASP A 55 -0.21 -16.71 6.29
CA ASP A 55 -0.09 -17.94 5.51
C ASP A 55 1.32 -18.54 5.73
N GLY A 56 1.38 -19.83 6.07
CA GLY A 56 2.65 -20.56 6.21
C GLY A 56 3.53 -20.52 4.95
N LEU A 57 4.76 -21.04 5.03
CA LEU A 57 5.77 -20.97 3.96
C LEU A 57 5.25 -21.39 2.57
N MET A 58 4.35 -22.38 2.51
CA MET A 58 3.76 -22.86 1.25
C MET A 58 2.69 -21.92 0.67
N GLY A 59 1.91 -21.22 1.51
CA GLY A 59 0.95 -20.21 1.06
C GLY A 59 1.63 -18.92 0.59
N LYS A 60 2.75 -18.55 1.24
CA LYS A 60 3.65 -17.50 0.75
C LYS A 60 4.21 -17.86 -0.63
N LEU A 61 4.69 -19.08 -0.84
CA LEU A 61 5.26 -19.49 -2.14
C LEU A 61 4.21 -19.52 -3.28
N LEU A 62 2.98 -19.96 -3.01
CA LEU A 62 1.88 -19.94 -3.98
C LEU A 62 1.44 -18.51 -4.34
N SER A 63 1.42 -17.60 -3.37
CA SER A 63 1.19 -16.18 -3.64
C SER A 63 2.35 -15.55 -4.42
N VAL A 64 3.62 -15.95 -4.20
CA VAL A 64 4.75 -15.55 -5.08
C VAL A 64 4.45 -15.95 -6.52
N GLY A 65 4.13 -17.23 -6.73
CA GLY A 65 3.98 -17.79 -8.06
C GLY A 65 2.90 -17.06 -8.85
N LYS A 66 1.76 -16.76 -8.22
CA LYS A 66 0.71 -15.96 -8.85
C LYS A 66 1.19 -14.55 -9.19
N ARG A 67 1.80 -13.83 -8.24
CA ARG A 67 2.26 -12.45 -8.44
C ARG A 67 3.34 -12.31 -9.51
N VAL A 68 4.29 -13.25 -9.56
CA VAL A 68 5.33 -13.30 -10.60
C VAL A 68 4.72 -13.55 -11.99
N LEU A 69 3.74 -14.46 -12.08
CA LEU A 69 3.07 -14.77 -13.36
C LEU A 69 2.19 -13.60 -13.84
N THR A 70 1.66 -12.80 -12.91
CA THR A 70 0.84 -11.62 -13.21
C THR A 70 1.65 -10.34 -13.38
N GLY A 71 2.96 -10.37 -13.14
CA GLY A 71 3.86 -9.23 -13.30
C GLY A 71 3.76 -8.20 -12.17
N GLU A 72 3.27 -8.57 -10.99
CA GLU A 72 3.07 -7.63 -9.89
C GLU A 72 4.33 -7.35 -9.07
N SER A 73 4.33 -6.22 -8.36
CA SER A 73 5.19 -6.05 -7.20
C SER A 73 4.87 -7.13 -6.16
N ILE A 74 5.85 -7.99 -5.93
CA ILE A 74 5.82 -9.08 -4.96
C ILE A 74 5.99 -8.54 -3.53
N PHE A 75 6.46 -7.29 -3.41
CA PHE A 75 6.89 -6.68 -2.17
C PHE A 75 6.05 -5.44 -1.85
N MET A 76 5.60 -5.38 -0.59
CA MET A 76 5.02 -4.20 0.04
C MET A 76 5.91 -3.78 1.19
N THR A 77 6.15 -2.48 1.30
CA THR A 77 6.95 -1.96 2.41
C THR A 77 6.03 -1.69 3.59
N HIS A 78 6.34 -2.29 4.74
CA HIS A 78 5.63 -2.08 5.98
C HIS A 78 6.41 -1.05 6.80
N PHE A 79 5.76 0.04 7.18
CA PHE A 79 6.32 1.10 8.02
C PHE A 79 5.66 1.01 9.39
N THR A 80 6.44 0.65 10.40
CA THR A 80 5.95 0.36 11.75
C THR A 80 6.57 1.29 12.77
N ASN A 81 5.75 1.86 13.65
CA ASN A 81 6.22 2.64 14.79
C ASN A 81 6.75 1.72 15.89
N ASN A 82 8.08 1.66 16.04
CA ASN A 82 8.78 0.96 17.12
C ASN A 82 9.27 1.92 18.22
N GLY A 83 8.97 3.21 18.08
CA GLY A 83 9.34 4.26 19.02
C GLY A 83 8.37 4.37 20.20
N ARG A 84 8.48 5.49 20.91
CA ARG A 84 7.55 5.86 22.00
C ARG A 84 6.70 7.03 21.54
N GLY A 85 5.40 6.96 21.85
CA GLY A 85 4.44 7.98 21.43
C GLY A 85 4.13 7.90 19.93
N LYS A 86 3.37 8.90 19.46
CA LYS A 86 2.99 9.02 18.06
C LYS A 86 4.20 9.32 17.19
N GLN A 87 4.29 8.64 16.05
CA GLN A 87 5.35 8.85 15.07
C GLN A 87 4.78 8.98 13.66
N ARG A 88 5.49 9.67 12.78
CA ARG A 88 4.97 10.04 11.45
C ARG A 88 5.79 9.50 10.29
N VAL A 89 5.11 9.14 9.21
CA VAL A 89 5.70 8.74 7.92
C VAL A 89 4.87 9.33 6.78
N ALA A 90 5.54 9.84 5.75
CA ALA A 90 4.89 10.53 4.66
C ALA A 90 5.08 9.87 3.30
N PHE A 91 4.04 9.94 2.47
CA PHE A 91 3.96 9.33 1.15
C PHE A 91 3.44 10.29 0.10
N ALA A 92 3.96 10.18 -1.12
CA ALA A 92 3.44 10.89 -2.30
C ALA A 92 3.54 10.01 -3.55
N ALA A 93 2.64 10.26 -4.49
CA ALA A 93 2.71 9.64 -5.81
C ALA A 93 3.90 10.21 -6.61
N PRO A 94 4.49 9.43 -7.54
CA PRO A 94 5.61 9.89 -8.38
C PRO A 94 5.17 10.82 -9.53
N TYR A 95 3.94 11.32 -9.49
CA TYR A 95 3.34 12.19 -10.49
C TYR A 95 2.42 13.23 -9.82
N PRO A 96 2.21 14.41 -10.45
CA PRO A 96 1.30 15.43 -9.92
C PRO A 96 -0.13 14.90 -9.80
N GLY A 97 -0.79 15.20 -8.68
CA GLY A 97 -2.13 14.69 -8.42
C GLY A 97 -2.65 14.97 -7.02
N LYS A 98 -3.88 14.52 -6.80
CA LYS A 98 -4.62 14.61 -5.54
C LYS A 98 -4.63 13.26 -4.84
N ILE A 99 -4.56 13.28 -3.52
CA ILE A 99 -4.71 12.10 -2.65
C ILE A 99 -6.17 12.05 -2.20
N VAL A 100 -6.81 10.90 -2.40
CA VAL A 100 -8.20 10.66 -2.00
C VAL A 100 -8.20 9.64 -0.87
N PRO A 101 -8.48 10.04 0.39
CA PRO A 101 -8.58 9.11 1.48
C PRO A 101 -9.88 8.30 1.37
N LEU A 102 -9.80 6.99 1.62
CA LEU A 102 -10.92 6.07 1.54
C LEU A 102 -11.11 5.38 2.90
N ASN A 103 -12.29 5.55 3.49
CA ASN A 103 -12.67 4.80 4.68
C ASN A 103 -13.31 3.47 4.25
N MET A 104 -12.58 2.36 4.39
CA MET A 104 -13.06 1.03 3.98
C MET A 104 -14.35 0.61 4.69
N ALA A 105 -14.60 1.09 5.92
CA ALA A 105 -15.85 0.79 6.63
C ALA A 105 -17.07 1.43 5.97
N GLU A 106 -16.91 2.56 5.28
CA GLU A 106 -17.96 3.24 4.52
C GLU A 106 -18.14 2.64 3.12
N LEU A 107 -17.19 1.82 2.67
CA LEU A 107 -17.17 1.16 1.36
C LEU A 107 -17.49 -0.33 1.44
N GLU A 108 -18.20 -0.76 2.50
CA GLU A 108 -18.54 -2.17 2.74
C GLU A 108 -17.33 -3.12 2.76
N GLY A 109 -16.12 -2.59 2.98
CA GLY A 109 -14.87 -3.34 3.02
C GLY A 109 -14.30 -3.75 1.67
N GLU A 110 -14.76 -3.20 0.54
CA GLU A 110 -14.22 -3.53 -0.79
C GLU A 110 -14.07 -2.27 -1.67
N PHE A 111 -12.91 -2.10 -2.29
CA PHE A 111 -12.71 -1.04 -3.29
C PHE A 111 -11.83 -1.51 -4.45
N PHE A 112 -12.15 -1.08 -5.66
CA PHE A 112 -11.36 -1.39 -6.85
C PHE A 112 -10.62 -0.16 -7.34
N CYS A 113 -9.29 -0.26 -7.44
CA CYS A 113 -8.45 0.81 -7.96
C CYS A 113 -7.50 0.29 -9.03
N GLN A 114 -7.08 1.17 -9.94
CA GLN A 114 -5.96 0.84 -10.82
C GLN A 114 -4.69 0.75 -9.97
N LYS A 115 -3.79 -0.20 -10.28
CA LYS A 115 -2.58 -0.47 -9.48
C LYS A 115 -1.78 0.79 -9.14
N ASP A 116 -1.48 1.63 -10.12
CA ASP A 116 -0.65 2.82 -9.92
C ASP A 116 -1.38 3.94 -9.17
N ALA A 117 -2.69 3.82 -8.93
CA ALA A 117 -3.47 4.75 -8.11
C ALA A 117 -3.41 4.43 -6.61
N PHE A 118 -2.95 3.23 -6.22
CA PHE A 118 -2.75 2.89 -4.82
C PHE A 118 -1.50 3.60 -4.27
N LEU A 119 -1.62 4.24 -3.11
CA LEU A 119 -0.52 4.96 -2.45
C LEU A 119 -0.06 4.24 -1.18
N CYS A 120 -0.94 4.15 -0.18
CA CYS A 120 -0.70 3.49 1.09
C CYS A 120 -2.02 3.04 1.73
N ALA A 121 -1.96 2.11 2.69
CA ALA A 121 -3.11 1.67 3.48
C ALA A 121 -2.69 1.24 4.90
N ALA A 122 -3.62 1.25 5.85
CA ALA A 122 -3.38 0.67 7.16
C ALA A 122 -3.14 -0.84 7.07
N LEU A 123 -2.22 -1.36 7.90
CA LEU A 123 -1.99 -2.81 7.99
C LEU A 123 -3.29 -3.54 8.32
N GLY A 124 -3.57 -4.61 7.59
CA GLY A 124 -4.80 -5.39 7.66
C GLY A 124 -5.72 -5.24 6.44
N THR A 125 -5.49 -4.23 5.60
CA THR A 125 -6.11 -4.07 4.28
C THR A 125 -5.60 -5.17 3.33
N GLU A 126 -6.49 -5.90 2.67
CA GLU A 126 -6.13 -6.99 1.75
C GLU A 126 -5.99 -6.48 0.32
N ILE A 127 -4.78 -6.47 -0.22
CA ILE A 127 -4.50 -6.02 -1.58
C ILE A 127 -4.32 -7.22 -2.50
N SER A 128 -5.26 -7.38 -3.42
CA SER A 128 -5.31 -8.49 -4.38
C SER A 128 -5.54 -8.01 -5.80
N ILE A 129 -5.15 -8.80 -6.81
CA ILE A 129 -5.54 -8.51 -8.20
C ILE A 129 -6.99 -8.92 -8.41
N ALA A 130 -7.80 -7.96 -8.84
CA ALA A 130 -9.13 -8.24 -9.38
C ALA A 130 -9.06 -8.65 -10.85
N PHE A 131 -8.25 -7.95 -11.64
CA PHE A 131 -8.21 -8.11 -13.09
C PHE A 131 -6.88 -7.65 -13.69
N THR A 132 -6.37 -8.39 -14.69
CA THR A 132 -5.20 -7.99 -15.48
C THR A 132 -5.52 -8.10 -16.96
N ARG A 133 -5.27 -7.03 -17.72
CA ARG A 133 -5.41 -7.02 -19.18
C ARG A 133 -4.19 -6.41 -19.85
N ARG A 134 -3.49 -7.22 -20.62
CA ARG A 134 -2.40 -6.75 -21.49
C ARG A 134 -2.98 -6.00 -22.69
N LEU A 135 -2.97 -4.67 -22.61
CA LEU A 135 -3.42 -3.78 -23.68
C LEU A 135 -2.23 -3.31 -24.52
N GLY A 136 -1.56 -4.25 -25.21
CA GLY A 136 -0.40 -3.93 -26.07
C GLY A 136 0.79 -3.31 -25.32
N THR A 137 1.90 -3.13 -26.03
CA THR A 137 3.17 -2.63 -25.46
C THR A 137 3.22 -1.11 -25.59
N GLY A 138 2.86 -0.35 -24.55
CA GLY A 138 3.04 1.11 -24.62
C GLY A 138 2.65 1.95 -23.39
N PHE A 139 1.56 1.62 -22.69
CA PHE A 139 0.93 2.58 -21.75
C PHE A 139 0.96 2.23 -20.23
N PHE A 140 1.59 1.13 -19.81
CA PHE A 140 1.59 0.71 -18.39
C PHE A 140 2.87 -0.04 -18.00
N GLY A 141 4.05 0.52 -18.28
CA GLY A 141 5.34 -0.09 -17.91
C GLY A 141 5.66 -1.45 -18.55
N GLY A 142 4.84 -1.93 -19.49
CA GLY A 142 4.95 -3.26 -20.10
C GLY A 142 4.08 -4.34 -19.46
N GLU A 143 3.46 -4.08 -18.30
CA GLU A 143 2.63 -5.04 -17.56
C GLU A 143 1.16 -5.05 -18.05
N GLY A 144 0.70 -3.91 -18.57
CA GLY A 144 -0.68 -3.72 -19.01
C GLY A 144 -1.56 -3.11 -17.92
N PHE A 145 -2.88 -3.11 -18.13
CA PHE A 145 -3.81 -2.58 -17.13
C PHE A 145 -4.02 -3.60 -16.01
N ILE A 146 -3.69 -3.21 -14.78
CA ILE A 146 -3.89 -4.02 -13.57
C ILE A 146 -4.90 -3.29 -12.67
N LEU A 147 -5.99 -3.98 -12.34
CA LEU A 147 -6.98 -3.55 -11.37
C LEU A 147 -6.77 -4.33 -10.07
N GLN A 148 -6.55 -3.59 -9.00
CA GLN A 148 -6.45 -4.13 -7.65
C GLN A 148 -7.82 -4.04 -6.96
N ARG A 149 -8.04 -4.99 -6.07
CA ARG A 149 -9.06 -4.97 -5.03
C ARG A 149 -8.38 -4.77 -3.70
N LEU A 150 -8.84 -3.76 -2.96
CA LEU A 150 -8.48 -3.43 -1.58
C LEU A 150 -9.56 -3.95 -0.62
#